data_AF-A0A421FTV5-F1
#
_entry.id   AF-A0A421FTV5-F1
#
_cell.length_a   1.000
_cell.length_b   1.000
_cell.length_c   1.000
_cell.angle_alpha   90.00
_cell.angle_beta   90.00
_cell.angle_gamma   90.00
#
_symmetry.space_group_name_H-M   'P 1'
#
loop_
_entity.id
_entity.type
_entity.pdbx_description
1 polymer ?
#
loop_
_entity_poly.entity_id
_entity_poly.type
_entity_poly.pdbx_seq_one_letter_code
_entity_poly.pdbx_strand_id
1 'polypeptide(L)'
;MATADCNPDGPRELENDRPCDRRVEDGVAGYCEIEDIQSGGRFRVMRRTCSTGKKGAKFLCSDAPDFANFQVQGRQVVELALTPGFTLPNVRDAAGEKRDGIVMVVYPSLLASAYATIRALRDVLNCQLPVEIWFRADELQRVPGALGPLRELADADTTGGITFREINDRRALRFAAKIYAIYNSNFDRVLFLDADNVPVRDPAFLFKSSEFVKTGAVFWPDFWHPGHTIFHIMGDSLLWQLLDMPYVQMFEQESGQLLIDRRRHAAPMELVNFYSFHSPNHFEQLKLVYGDKDLFRYAWIKLDVPFYMVQAPPAVAGKVVNESFCGMTMVQHDAEGNVLFLHRNSNKLTGKVKRQEIHYKFEARKQARLKRLEQGLPGLPGKEEVQAELRILHQTPPPTLEAPEPDNLPDPAMWTHLLSLRNTSHRSDYRIRSYSAEPDFPKWQRCYGERNVNESEHFYTQDFADLSFSGLETHLRRFAMVGAQKLEVHQAST
;
A
#
# COMPACT_ATOMS: atom_id res chain seq x y z
N MET A 1 5.36 35.24 2.45
CA MET A 1 6.08 36.15 3.36
C MET A 1 7.10 35.34 4.14
N ALA A 2 8.36 35.78 4.17
CA ALA A 2 9.45 35.14 4.91
C ALA A 2 9.53 35.68 6.35
N THR A 3 9.93 34.82 7.30
CA THR A 3 10.06 35.18 8.71
C THR A 3 11.34 34.63 9.33
N ALA A 4 11.85 35.34 10.34
CA ALA A 4 13.04 34.99 11.10
C ALA A 4 12.77 33.91 12.16
N ASP A 5 13.83 33.47 12.84
CA ASP A 5 13.82 32.57 14.00
C ASP A 5 13.18 31.20 13.78
N CYS A 6 13.13 30.76 12.52
CA CYS A 6 12.47 29.51 12.12
C CYS A 6 11.01 29.42 12.57
N ASN A 7 10.37 30.58 12.76
CA ASN A 7 9.02 30.69 13.29
C ASN A 7 8.13 31.40 12.27
N PRO A 8 7.02 30.79 11.80
CA PRO A 8 6.08 31.47 10.90
C PRO A 8 5.44 32.73 11.51
N ASP A 9 5.50 32.90 12.82
CA ASP A 9 5.07 34.11 13.53
C ASP A 9 6.22 35.03 13.94
N GLY A 10 7.45 34.70 13.56
CA GLY A 10 8.63 35.51 13.82
C GLY A 10 8.61 36.85 13.08
N PRO A 11 9.60 37.71 13.35
CA PRO A 11 9.79 38.97 12.62
C PRO A 11 9.82 38.74 11.09
N ARG A 12 9.13 39.59 10.32
CA ARG A 12 9.09 39.47 8.85
C ARG A 12 10.40 39.96 8.24
N GLU A 13 10.92 39.19 7.29
CA GLU A 13 12.12 39.51 6.51
C GLU A 13 11.72 39.95 5.10
N LEU A 14 11.52 41.26 4.90
CA LEU A 14 10.95 41.82 3.66
C LEU A 14 11.82 41.54 2.43
N GLU A 15 13.13 41.55 2.60
CA GLU A 15 14.11 41.24 1.56
C GLU A 15 14.05 39.78 1.07
N ASN A 16 13.50 38.88 1.90
CA ASN A 16 13.40 37.45 1.62
C ASN A 16 12.01 37.04 1.12
N ASP A 17 11.07 37.99 1.02
CA ASP A 17 9.75 37.73 0.45
C ASP A 17 9.85 37.25 -1.01
N ARG A 18 8.96 36.33 -1.38
CA ARG A 18 8.88 35.73 -2.71
C ARG A 18 7.49 35.94 -3.31
N PRO A 19 7.38 36.07 -4.65
CA PRO A 19 6.08 36.07 -5.31
C PRO A 19 5.41 34.71 -5.18
N CYS A 20 4.08 34.67 -5.33
CA CYS A 20 3.28 33.49 -5.00
C CYS A 20 3.55 32.27 -5.90
N ASP A 21 3.95 32.51 -7.14
CA ASP A 21 4.27 31.50 -8.16
C ASP A 21 5.70 30.94 -8.04
N ARG A 22 6.51 31.47 -7.12
CA ARG A 22 7.87 30.99 -6.89
C ARG A 22 7.88 29.92 -5.82
N ARG A 23 8.57 28.82 -6.13
CA ARG A 23 8.79 27.73 -5.18
C ARG A 23 9.49 28.25 -3.92
N VAL A 24 8.96 27.89 -2.77
CA VAL A 24 9.63 28.10 -1.48
C VAL A 24 10.54 26.90 -1.20
N GLU A 25 11.83 27.19 -1.04
CA GLU A 25 12.86 26.18 -0.79
C GLU A 25 12.75 25.61 0.64
N ASP A 26 13.41 24.48 0.86
CA ASP A 26 13.51 23.87 2.19
C ASP A 26 14.33 24.75 3.14
N GLY A 27 14.03 24.68 4.44
CA GLY A 27 14.74 25.44 5.46
C GLY A 27 14.26 26.89 5.64
N VAL A 28 13.26 27.34 4.87
CA VAL A 28 12.72 28.69 4.93
C VAL A 28 11.44 28.72 5.76
N ALA A 29 11.42 29.57 6.80
CA ALA A 29 10.23 29.84 7.60
C ALA A 29 9.38 30.97 7.00
N GLY A 30 8.08 30.89 7.22
CA GLY A 30 7.13 31.90 6.74
C GLY A 30 5.72 31.39 6.56
N TYR A 31 4.94 32.17 5.81
CA TYR A 31 3.54 31.88 5.52
C TYR A 31 3.11 32.45 4.17
N CYS A 32 2.01 31.91 3.65
CA CYS A 32 1.30 32.51 2.53
C CYS A 32 0.18 33.39 3.09
N GLU A 33 0.12 34.64 2.65
CA GLU A 33 -0.94 35.58 3.02
C GLU A 33 -2.02 35.55 1.94
N ILE A 34 -3.25 35.30 2.33
CA ILE A 34 -4.43 35.32 1.45
C ILE A 34 -5.46 36.31 2.00
N GLU A 35 -6.27 36.87 1.11
CA GLU A 35 -7.35 37.79 1.47
C GLU A 35 -8.69 37.16 1.07
N ASP A 36 -9.63 37.12 2.00
CA ASP A 36 -10.99 36.72 1.72
C ASP A 36 -11.72 37.86 1.00
N ILE A 37 -12.22 37.58 -0.21
CA ILE A 37 -12.78 38.59 -1.11
C ILE A 37 -14.08 39.20 -0.55
N GLN A 38 -14.82 38.45 0.27
CA GLN A 38 -16.11 38.91 0.80
C GLN A 38 -15.96 39.80 2.04
N SER A 39 -15.13 39.38 3.00
CA SER A 39 -14.91 40.10 4.26
C SER A 39 -13.78 41.11 4.20
N GLY A 40 -12.88 41.01 3.21
CA GLY A 40 -11.62 41.76 3.17
C GLY A 40 -10.61 41.33 4.25
N GLY A 41 -10.90 40.25 4.98
CA GLY A 41 -10.02 39.72 6.02
C GLY A 41 -8.78 39.07 5.44
N ARG A 42 -7.61 39.31 6.05
CA ARG A 42 -6.35 38.67 5.68
C ARG A 42 -5.99 37.53 6.61
N PHE A 43 -5.56 36.42 6.02
CA PHE A 43 -5.25 35.18 6.71
C PHE A 43 -3.86 34.69 6.35
N ARG A 44 -3.18 34.10 7.34
CA ARG A 44 -1.88 33.45 7.16
C ARG A 44 -2.10 31.95 7.11
N VAL A 45 -1.82 31.35 5.96
CA VAL A 45 -1.97 29.91 5.70
C VAL A 45 -0.66 29.30 5.25
N MET A 46 -0.62 27.97 5.15
CA MET A 46 0.58 27.22 4.77
C MET A 46 1.81 27.65 5.60
N ARG A 47 1.62 27.74 6.92
CA ARG A 47 2.60 28.26 7.89
C ARG A 47 3.70 27.22 8.09
N ARG A 48 4.95 27.63 7.95
CA ARG A 48 6.10 26.73 8.00
C ARG A 48 7.21 27.27 8.88
N THR A 49 7.89 26.36 9.56
CA THR A 49 9.17 26.60 10.24
C THR A 49 10.33 26.34 9.26
N CYS A 50 11.58 26.38 9.75
CA CYS A 50 12.74 25.92 8.98
C CYS A 50 12.80 24.38 8.81
N SER A 51 11.75 23.64 9.17
CA SER A 51 11.69 22.19 8.95
C SER A 51 11.86 21.86 7.47
N THR A 52 12.69 20.87 7.17
CA THR A 52 12.84 20.35 5.81
C THR A 52 11.63 19.51 5.45
N GLY A 53 10.96 19.85 4.34
CA GLY A 53 9.84 19.05 3.86
C GLY A 53 10.31 17.69 3.32
N LYS A 54 9.37 16.82 2.97
CA LYS A 54 9.70 15.57 2.28
C LYS A 54 10.30 15.88 0.91
N LYS A 55 11.42 15.24 0.57
CA LYS A 55 12.13 15.44 -0.70
C LYS A 55 11.17 15.37 -1.90
N GLY A 56 11.18 16.41 -2.72
CA GLY A 56 10.32 16.53 -3.90
C GLY A 56 8.95 17.18 -3.66
N ALA A 57 8.63 17.58 -2.42
CA ALA A 57 7.48 18.43 -2.15
C ALA A 57 7.61 19.77 -2.87
N LYS A 58 6.49 20.23 -3.45
CA LYS A 58 6.40 21.50 -4.17
C LYS A 58 5.51 22.44 -3.36
N PHE A 59 6.11 23.47 -2.81
CA PHE A 59 5.41 24.49 -2.05
C PHE A 59 5.35 25.79 -2.85
N LEU A 60 4.14 26.24 -3.18
CA LEU A 60 3.88 27.51 -3.86
C LEU A 60 2.77 28.24 -3.09
N CYS A 61 2.92 29.54 -2.87
CA CYS A 61 1.85 30.31 -2.25
C CYS A 61 0.67 30.54 -3.20
N SER A 62 0.82 30.27 -4.50
CA SER A 62 -0.31 30.20 -5.43
C SER A 62 -1.30 29.09 -5.10
N ASP A 63 -0.88 28.05 -4.37
CA ASP A 63 -1.75 26.95 -3.93
C ASP A 63 -2.54 27.30 -2.65
N ALA A 64 -2.21 28.42 -2.00
CA ALA A 64 -2.75 28.80 -0.70
C ALA A 64 -4.27 28.99 -0.66
N PRO A 65 -4.93 29.56 -1.69
CA PRO A 65 -6.40 29.66 -1.71
C PRO A 65 -7.08 28.28 -1.70
N ASP A 66 -6.64 27.35 -2.54
CA ASP A 66 -7.19 25.99 -2.59
C ASP A 66 -6.89 25.24 -1.28
N PHE A 67 -5.66 25.36 -0.76
CA PHE A 67 -5.27 24.78 0.52
C PHE A 67 -6.15 25.25 1.68
N ALA A 68 -6.43 26.55 1.75
CA ALA A 68 -7.27 27.13 2.81
C ALA A 68 -8.73 26.68 2.69
N ASN A 69 -9.23 26.52 1.46
CA ASN A 69 -10.59 26.08 1.18
C ASN A 69 -10.79 24.56 1.32
N PHE A 70 -9.73 23.77 1.30
CA PHE A 70 -9.79 22.31 1.39
C PHE A 70 -10.64 21.81 2.58
N GLN A 71 -10.42 22.38 3.76
CA GLN A 71 -11.20 22.03 4.97
C GLN A 71 -12.68 22.48 4.89
N VAL A 72 -12.96 23.57 4.18
CA VAL A 72 -14.34 24.07 4.00
C VAL A 72 -15.10 23.12 3.08
N GLN A 73 -14.49 22.74 1.96
CA GLN A 73 -15.04 21.77 1.02
C GLN A 73 -15.21 20.38 1.67
N GLY A 74 -14.22 19.96 2.48
CA GLY A 74 -14.30 18.74 3.29
C GLY A 74 -15.49 18.73 4.25
N ARG A 75 -15.81 19.87 4.88
CA ARG A 75 -17.01 20.00 5.72
C ARG A 75 -18.29 19.94 4.89
N GLN A 76 -18.33 20.57 3.73
CA GLN A 76 -19.52 20.55 2.84
C GLN A 76 -19.87 19.12 2.39
N VAL A 77 -18.89 18.30 2.01
CA VAL A 77 -19.17 16.90 1.64
C VAL A 77 -19.70 16.09 2.82
N VAL A 78 -19.22 16.36 4.04
CA VAL A 78 -19.68 15.70 5.26
C VAL A 78 -21.10 16.15 5.63
N GLU A 79 -21.40 17.45 5.55
CA GLU A 79 -22.74 17.97 5.79
C GLU A 79 -23.77 17.32 4.85
N LEU A 80 -23.43 17.14 3.58
CA LEU A 80 -24.26 16.38 2.62
C LEU A 80 -24.43 14.92 3.05
N ALA A 81 -23.35 14.27 3.49
CA ALA A 81 -23.36 12.89 3.94
C ALA A 81 -24.20 12.64 5.21
N LEU A 82 -24.39 13.69 6.02
CA LEU A 82 -25.18 13.65 7.25
C LEU A 82 -26.67 13.96 7.01
N THR A 83 -27.07 14.33 5.79
CA THR A 83 -28.48 14.59 5.48
C THR A 83 -29.33 13.33 5.63
N PRO A 84 -30.56 13.42 6.17
CA PRO A 84 -31.44 12.27 6.30
C PRO A 84 -31.70 11.60 4.95
N GLY A 85 -31.51 10.27 4.89
CA GLY A 85 -31.68 9.48 3.67
C GLY A 85 -30.43 9.37 2.81
N PHE A 86 -29.33 10.03 3.17
CA PHE A 86 -28.05 9.79 2.51
C PHE A 86 -27.56 8.36 2.75
N THR A 87 -27.14 7.69 1.68
CA THR A 87 -26.53 6.36 1.73
C THR A 87 -25.40 6.26 0.72
N LEU A 88 -24.32 5.57 1.09
CA LEU A 88 -23.25 5.23 0.14
C LEU A 88 -23.78 4.35 -0.99
N PRO A 89 -23.13 4.33 -2.17
CA PRO A 89 -23.57 3.50 -3.28
C PRO A 89 -23.71 2.02 -2.91
N ASN A 90 -24.72 1.35 -3.46
CA ASN A 90 -24.97 -0.09 -3.30
C ASN A 90 -25.24 -0.60 -1.88
N VAL A 91 -25.32 0.31 -0.90
CA VAL A 91 -25.87 0.02 0.43
C VAL A 91 -27.38 -0.13 0.31
N ARG A 92 -27.92 -1.26 0.77
CA ARG A 92 -29.37 -1.51 0.74
C ARG A 92 -30.06 -0.92 1.96
N ASP A 93 -31.36 -0.69 1.82
CA ASP A 93 -32.23 -0.18 2.89
C ASP A 93 -32.12 -0.99 4.18
N ALA A 94 -32.39 -0.31 5.30
CA ALA A 94 -31.99 -0.76 6.62
C ALA A 94 -32.59 -2.09 7.09
N ALA A 95 -33.68 -2.55 6.47
CA ALA A 95 -34.48 -3.71 6.85
C ALA A 95 -33.92 -5.06 6.38
N GLY A 96 -32.92 -5.09 5.49
CA GLY A 96 -32.28 -6.33 5.04
C GLY A 96 -31.17 -6.82 5.98
N GLU A 97 -30.88 -8.13 5.91
CA GLU A 97 -29.72 -8.73 6.58
C GLU A 97 -28.42 -8.07 6.07
N LYS A 98 -27.52 -7.72 7.00
CA LYS A 98 -26.27 -7.05 6.66
C LYS A 98 -25.37 -8.00 5.87
N ARG A 99 -24.89 -7.56 4.71
CA ARG A 99 -23.99 -8.35 3.87
C ARG A 99 -22.54 -8.11 4.27
N ASP A 100 -21.88 -9.18 4.71
CA ASP A 100 -20.46 -9.19 5.07
C ASP A 100 -19.67 -9.78 3.91
N GLY A 101 -18.52 -9.19 3.61
CA GLY A 101 -17.68 -9.74 2.56
C GLY A 101 -16.30 -9.14 2.51
N ILE A 102 -15.45 -9.80 1.72
CA ILE A 102 -14.07 -9.38 1.47
C ILE A 102 -14.05 -8.58 0.18
N VAL A 103 -13.40 -7.42 0.21
CA VAL A 103 -13.17 -6.59 -0.99
C VAL A 103 -11.68 -6.62 -1.31
N MET A 104 -11.34 -6.97 -2.54
CA MET A 104 -9.96 -7.02 -3.03
C MET A 104 -9.84 -6.22 -4.32
N VAL A 105 -8.75 -5.46 -4.46
CA VAL A 105 -8.40 -4.82 -5.74
C VAL A 105 -7.27 -5.61 -6.40
N VAL A 106 -7.43 -5.93 -7.69
CA VAL A 106 -6.43 -6.67 -8.47
C VAL A 106 -5.95 -5.88 -9.67
N TYR A 107 -4.68 -6.04 -9.99
CA TYR A 107 -3.99 -5.45 -11.14
C TYR A 107 -2.92 -6.43 -11.64
N PRO A 108 -2.35 -6.24 -12.85
CA PRO A 108 -1.61 -7.28 -13.56
C PRO A 108 -0.52 -8.02 -12.76
N SER A 109 0.31 -7.30 -12.00
CA SER A 109 1.41 -7.92 -11.26
C SER A 109 0.99 -8.61 -9.96
N LEU A 110 -0.28 -8.47 -9.52
CA LEU A 110 -0.82 -9.13 -8.34
C LEU A 110 -1.77 -10.29 -8.66
N LEU A 111 -2.00 -10.64 -9.93
CA LEU A 111 -2.94 -11.70 -10.31
C LEU A 111 -2.61 -13.05 -9.64
N ALA A 112 -1.34 -13.46 -9.63
CA ALA A 112 -0.91 -14.70 -8.98
C ALA A 112 -1.07 -14.64 -7.44
N SER A 113 -0.77 -13.48 -6.83
CA SER A 113 -0.99 -13.26 -5.40
C SER A 113 -2.48 -13.32 -5.05
N ALA A 114 -3.34 -12.65 -5.82
CA ALA A 114 -4.79 -12.69 -5.63
C ALA A 114 -5.35 -14.12 -5.72
N TYR A 115 -4.94 -14.87 -6.75
CA TYR A 115 -5.31 -16.27 -6.92
C TYR A 115 -4.88 -17.10 -5.70
N ALA A 116 -3.64 -16.92 -5.23
CA ALA A 116 -3.12 -17.63 -4.07
C ALA A 116 -3.87 -17.29 -2.77
N THR A 117 -4.13 -16.01 -2.52
CA THR A 117 -4.86 -15.54 -1.33
C THR A 117 -6.30 -16.06 -1.31
N ILE A 118 -7.00 -16.03 -2.45
CA ILE A 118 -8.37 -16.56 -2.55
C ILE A 118 -8.40 -18.08 -2.34
N ARG A 119 -7.44 -18.82 -2.92
CA ARG A 119 -7.29 -20.26 -2.67
C ARG A 119 -6.97 -20.57 -1.21
N ALA A 120 -6.12 -19.77 -0.57
CA ALA A 120 -5.85 -19.94 0.86
C ALA A 120 -7.11 -19.73 1.71
N LEU A 121 -7.88 -18.66 1.44
CA LEU A 121 -9.16 -18.40 2.10
C LEU A 121 -10.12 -19.58 1.96
N ARG A 122 -10.28 -20.11 0.75
CA ARG A 122 -11.25 -21.19 0.47
C ARG A 122 -10.75 -22.57 0.93
N ASP A 123 -9.55 -22.97 0.53
CA ASP A 123 -9.10 -24.35 0.67
C ASP A 123 -8.37 -24.64 1.98
N VAL A 124 -7.69 -23.63 2.55
CA VAL A 124 -6.87 -23.79 3.75
C VAL A 124 -7.64 -23.34 4.98
N LEU A 125 -8.32 -22.20 4.87
CA LEU A 125 -9.02 -21.56 5.99
C LEU A 125 -10.51 -21.87 6.03
N ASN A 126 -11.07 -22.49 4.98
CA ASN A 126 -12.51 -22.80 4.85
C ASN A 126 -13.42 -21.56 5.01
N CYS A 127 -12.90 -20.38 4.68
CA CYS A 127 -13.59 -19.10 4.81
C CYS A 127 -14.79 -19.03 3.85
N GLN A 128 -15.96 -18.77 4.42
CA GLN A 128 -17.25 -18.73 3.69
C GLN A 128 -17.63 -17.32 3.22
N LEU A 129 -16.84 -16.30 3.56
CA LEU A 129 -17.18 -14.92 3.19
C LEU A 129 -17.18 -14.75 1.66
N PRO A 130 -18.20 -14.10 1.09
CA PRO A 130 -18.19 -13.73 -0.32
C PRO A 130 -17.05 -12.75 -0.61
N VAL A 131 -16.49 -12.82 -1.82
CA VAL A 131 -15.38 -11.95 -2.27
C VAL A 131 -15.84 -11.07 -3.44
N GLU A 132 -15.58 -9.77 -3.35
CA GLU A 132 -15.67 -8.82 -4.46
C GLU A 132 -14.27 -8.49 -4.97
N ILE A 133 -14.00 -8.89 -6.22
CA ILE A 133 -12.76 -8.57 -6.93
C ILE A 133 -13.01 -7.34 -7.79
N TRP A 134 -12.37 -6.24 -7.41
CA TRP A 134 -12.39 -4.98 -8.13
C TRP A 134 -11.17 -4.85 -9.03
N PHE A 135 -11.37 -4.41 -10.26
CA PHE A 135 -10.29 -4.27 -11.24
C PHE A 135 -10.53 -3.11 -12.21
N ARG A 136 -9.43 -2.66 -12.81
CA ARG A 136 -9.44 -1.68 -13.89
C ARG A 136 -9.30 -2.37 -15.24
N ALA A 137 -10.27 -2.21 -16.13
CA ALA A 137 -10.22 -2.86 -17.44
C ALA A 137 -9.04 -2.37 -18.30
N ASP A 138 -8.71 -1.08 -18.26
CA ASP A 138 -7.60 -0.49 -19.01
C ASP A 138 -6.22 -1.01 -18.57
N GLU A 139 -6.06 -1.36 -17.29
CA GLU A 139 -4.85 -2.01 -16.79
C GLU A 139 -4.77 -3.48 -17.19
N LEU A 140 -5.89 -4.21 -17.06
CA LEU A 140 -5.93 -5.64 -17.35
C LEU A 140 -5.89 -5.97 -18.85
N GLN A 141 -6.34 -5.08 -19.73
CA GLN A 141 -6.21 -5.26 -21.18
C GLN A 141 -4.76 -5.42 -21.65
N ARG A 142 -3.78 -4.99 -20.84
CA ARG A 142 -2.34 -5.19 -21.12
C ARG A 142 -1.90 -6.64 -20.95
N VAL A 143 -2.72 -7.48 -20.33
CA VAL A 143 -2.46 -8.89 -20.08
C VAL A 143 -3.66 -9.70 -20.59
N PRO A 144 -3.58 -10.25 -21.82
CA PRO A 144 -4.65 -11.09 -22.36
C PRO A 144 -5.00 -12.22 -21.39
N GLY A 145 -6.30 -12.50 -21.23
CA GLY A 145 -6.77 -13.54 -20.32
C GLY A 145 -6.53 -13.27 -18.83
N ALA A 146 -6.14 -12.06 -18.40
CA ALA A 146 -5.78 -11.74 -17.01
C ALA A 146 -6.72 -12.28 -15.93
N LEU A 147 -8.04 -12.16 -16.14
CA LEU A 147 -9.06 -12.62 -15.18
C LEU A 147 -9.43 -14.09 -15.35
N GLY A 148 -8.96 -14.78 -16.40
CA GLY A 148 -9.31 -16.17 -16.71
C GLY A 148 -9.14 -17.10 -15.51
N PRO A 149 -7.96 -17.17 -14.87
CA PRO A 149 -7.75 -18.01 -13.68
C PRO A 149 -8.68 -17.67 -12.52
N LEU A 150 -8.94 -16.38 -12.27
CA LEU A 150 -9.83 -15.95 -11.19
C LEU A 150 -11.30 -16.27 -11.49
N ARG A 151 -11.73 -16.17 -12.77
CA ARG A 151 -13.07 -16.55 -13.20
C ARG A 151 -13.31 -18.05 -13.05
N GLU A 152 -12.33 -18.88 -13.41
CA GLU A 152 -12.41 -20.33 -13.15
C GLU A 152 -12.56 -20.64 -11.65
N LEU A 153 -11.86 -19.91 -10.78
CA LEU A 153 -12.06 -20.05 -9.34
C LEU A 153 -13.46 -19.64 -8.90
N ALA A 154 -14.00 -18.56 -9.47
CA ALA A 154 -15.36 -18.12 -9.18
C ALA A 154 -16.41 -19.14 -9.63
N ASP A 155 -16.25 -19.72 -10.82
CA ASP A 155 -17.15 -20.75 -11.35
C ASP A 155 -17.11 -22.04 -10.51
N ALA A 156 -15.97 -22.35 -9.90
CA ALA A 156 -15.81 -23.48 -8.99
C ALA A 156 -16.20 -23.17 -7.54
N ASP A 157 -16.43 -21.90 -7.17
CA ASP A 157 -16.74 -21.51 -5.80
C ASP A 157 -18.21 -21.80 -5.45
N THR A 158 -18.44 -22.95 -4.79
CA THR A 158 -19.74 -23.36 -4.24
C THR A 158 -19.97 -22.87 -2.81
N THR A 159 -19.05 -22.05 -2.28
CA THR A 159 -18.93 -21.74 -0.87
C THR A 159 -19.53 -20.36 -0.55
N GLY A 160 -18.76 -19.29 -0.80
CA GLY A 160 -19.15 -17.91 -0.50
C GLY A 160 -19.53 -17.10 -1.73
N GLY A 161 -19.03 -17.51 -2.91
CA GLY A 161 -19.18 -16.77 -4.15
C GLY A 161 -18.09 -15.71 -4.34
N ILE A 162 -17.67 -15.56 -5.58
CA ILE A 162 -16.69 -14.55 -6.02
C ILE A 162 -17.34 -13.74 -7.13
N THR A 163 -17.35 -12.41 -6.97
CA THR A 163 -17.94 -11.50 -7.94
C THR A 163 -16.90 -10.51 -8.45
N PHE A 164 -17.09 -10.04 -9.68
CA PHE A 164 -16.15 -9.14 -10.36
C PHE A 164 -16.80 -7.77 -10.57
N ARG A 165 -16.07 -6.71 -10.25
CA ARG A 165 -16.51 -5.32 -10.33
C ARG A 165 -15.48 -4.47 -11.08
N GLU A 166 -15.94 -3.78 -12.10
CA GLU A 166 -15.07 -2.88 -12.86
C GLU A 166 -15.02 -1.49 -12.20
N ILE A 167 -13.82 -0.93 -12.11
CA ILE A 167 -13.57 0.44 -11.67
C ILE A 167 -13.73 1.37 -12.87
N ASN A 168 -14.83 2.11 -12.89
CA ASN A 168 -15.19 2.99 -14.02
C ASN A 168 -14.70 4.44 -13.87
N ASP A 169 -14.19 4.82 -12.69
CA ASP A 169 -13.62 6.15 -12.47
C ASP A 169 -12.15 6.19 -12.93
N ARG A 170 -11.85 7.09 -13.88
CA ARG A 170 -10.49 7.27 -14.41
C ARG A 170 -9.51 7.82 -13.38
N ARG A 171 -10.00 8.47 -12.32
CA ARG A 171 -9.18 8.99 -11.22
C ARG A 171 -8.80 7.91 -10.20
N ALA A 172 -9.52 6.78 -10.16
CA ALA A 172 -9.29 5.67 -9.25
C ALA A 172 -8.10 4.81 -9.73
N LEU A 173 -6.91 5.41 -9.69
CA LEU A 173 -5.63 4.79 -10.06
C LEU A 173 -4.84 4.44 -8.80
N ARG A 174 -4.03 3.39 -8.87
CA ARG A 174 -3.10 3.00 -7.80
C ARG A 174 -3.84 2.89 -6.45
N PHE A 175 -3.39 3.65 -5.45
CA PHE A 175 -3.94 3.71 -4.10
C PHE A 175 -5.42 4.12 -4.05
N ALA A 176 -5.87 5.00 -4.94
CA ALA A 176 -7.27 5.46 -4.97
C ALA A 176 -8.26 4.35 -5.40
N ALA A 177 -7.77 3.30 -6.07
CA ALA A 177 -8.59 2.16 -6.48
C ALA A 177 -9.20 1.44 -5.27
N LYS A 178 -8.48 1.35 -4.14
CA LYS A 178 -9.03 0.69 -2.93
C LYS A 178 -10.13 1.49 -2.28
N ILE A 179 -9.96 2.81 -2.20
CA ILE A 179 -10.97 3.72 -1.67
C ILE A 179 -12.23 3.61 -2.53
N TYR A 180 -12.08 3.64 -3.85
CA TYR A 180 -13.20 3.46 -4.78
C TYR A 180 -13.91 2.11 -4.58
N ALA A 181 -13.16 1.01 -4.45
CA ALA A 181 -13.73 -0.32 -4.25
C ALA A 181 -14.51 -0.44 -2.94
N ILE A 182 -13.96 0.04 -1.82
CA ILE A 182 -14.65 0.04 -0.52
C ILE A 182 -15.88 0.94 -0.57
N TYR A 183 -15.75 2.13 -1.17
CA TYR A 183 -16.82 3.11 -1.27
C TYR A 183 -18.00 2.61 -2.12
N ASN A 184 -17.76 1.82 -3.18
CA ASN A 184 -18.78 1.32 -4.11
C ASN A 184 -19.15 -0.16 -3.91
N SER A 185 -18.62 -0.84 -2.89
CA SER A 185 -18.88 -2.26 -2.63
C SER A 185 -20.39 -2.57 -2.50
N ASN A 186 -20.82 -3.78 -2.86
CA ASN A 186 -22.16 -4.24 -2.50
C ASN A 186 -22.24 -4.79 -1.07
N PHE A 187 -21.14 -4.92 -0.33
CA PHE A 187 -21.20 -5.35 1.06
C PHE A 187 -21.47 -4.18 1.99
N ASP A 188 -22.35 -4.37 2.96
CA ASP A 188 -22.65 -3.34 3.95
C ASP A 188 -21.53 -3.26 5.00
N ARG A 189 -20.87 -4.40 5.28
CA ARG A 189 -19.71 -4.49 6.15
C ARG A 189 -18.56 -5.13 5.36
N VAL A 190 -17.48 -4.39 5.20
CA VAL A 190 -16.36 -4.73 4.33
C VAL A 190 -15.13 -5.07 5.17
N LEU A 191 -14.55 -6.25 4.94
CA LEU A 191 -13.14 -6.50 5.19
C LEU A 191 -12.39 -6.22 3.89
N PHE A 192 -11.69 -5.10 3.80
CA PHE A 192 -10.78 -4.89 2.68
C PHE A 192 -9.52 -5.71 2.91
N LEU A 193 -8.99 -6.32 1.84
CA LEU A 193 -7.77 -7.11 1.89
C LEU A 193 -6.99 -6.89 0.59
N ASP A 194 -5.76 -6.38 0.70
CA ASP A 194 -4.83 -6.30 -0.43
C ASP A 194 -4.53 -7.72 -0.97
N ALA A 195 -4.28 -7.85 -2.27
CA ALA A 195 -4.17 -9.16 -2.90
C ALA A 195 -2.97 -10.00 -2.45
N ASP A 196 -1.98 -9.38 -1.83
CA ASP A 196 -0.77 -9.94 -1.23
C ASP A 196 -0.79 -9.90 0.30
N ASN A 197 -1.99 -9.77 0.89
CA ASN A 197 -2.23 -9.87 2.31
C ASN A 197 -3.11 -11.09 2.61
N VAL A 198 -2.60 -12.02 3.42
CA VAL A 198 -3.26 -13.30 3.69
C VAL A 198 -3.50 -13.47 5.19
N PRO A 199 -4.71 -13.87 5.62
CA PRO A 199 -4.95 -14.21 7.00
C PRO A 199 -4.40 -15.60 7.36
N VAL A 200 -4.04 -15.82 8.62
CA VAL A 200 -3.55 -17.12 9.11
C VAL A 200 -4.66 -18.03 9.68
N ARG A 201 -5.87 -17.49 9.83
CA ARG A 201 -7.11 -18.18 10.25
C ARG A 201 -8.31 -17.53 9.58
N ASP A 202 -9.48 -18.20 9.55
CA ASP A 202 -10.70 -17.63 8.96
C ASP A 202 -11.01 -16.24 9.56
N PRO A 203 -11.01 -15.15 8.75
CA PRO A 203 -11.22 -13.80 9.26
C PRO A 203 -12.69 -13.47 9.56
N ALA A 204 -13.65 -14.37 9.29
CA ALA A 204 -15.08 -14.10 9.49
C ALA A 204 -15.46 -13.70 10.92
N PHE A 205 -14.70 -14.14 11.92
CA PHE A 205 -14.95 -13.77 13.32
C PHE A 205 -14.83 -12.24 13.57
N LEU A 206 -14.05 -11.53 12.74
CA LEU A 206 -13.85 -10.09 12.87
C LEU A 206 -15.17 -9.31 12.82
N PHE A 207 -16.14 -9.74 12.00
CA PHE A 207 -17.45 -9.09 11.90
C PHE A 207 -18.30 -9.21 13.17
N LYS A 208 -17.90 -10.08 14.09
CA LYS A 208 -18.55 -10.34 15.39
C LYS A 208 -17.65 -9.96 16.57
N SER A 209 -16.45 -9.45 16.32
CA SER A 209 -15.52 -9.08 17.39
C SER A 209 -16.08 -7.93 18.22
N SER A 210 -15.66 -7.85 19.49
CA SER A 210 -16.15 -6.84 20.43
C SER A 210 -15.85 -5.43 19.92
N GLU A 211 -14.69 -5.26 19.31
CA GLU A 211 -14.14 -4.03 18.77
C GLU A 211 -15.03 -3.55 17.63
N PHE A 212 -15.29 -4.42 16.65
CA PHE A 212 -16.07 -4.06 15.48
C PHE A 212 -17.56 -3.89 15.79
N VAL A 213 -18.14 -4.68 16.70
CA VAL A 213 -19.54 -4.47 17.10
C VAL A 213 -19.70 -3.10 17.77
N LYS A 214 -18.77 -2.72 18.66
CA LYS A 214 -18.81 -1.43 19.36
C LYS A 214 -18.61 -0.26 18.40
N THR A 215 -17.56 -0.27 17.59
CA THR A 215 -17.16 0.90 16.79
C THR A 215 -17.69 0.87 15.36
N GLY A 216 -17.81 -0.33 14.77
CA GLY A 216 -18.07 -0.54 13.35
C GLY A 216 -16.88 -0.20 12.45
N ALA A 217 -15.70 0.04 13.02
CA ALA A 217 -14.46 0.31 12.29
C ALA A 217 -13.25 -0.25 13.06
N VAL A 218 -12.48 -1.13 12.42
CA VAL A 218 -11.22 -1.67 12.95
C VAL A 218 -10.09 -1.43 11.97
N PHE A 219 -9.01 -0.84 12.47
CA PHE A 219 -7.82 -0.47 11.71
C PHE A 219 -6.58 -1.10 12.33
N TRP A 220 -5.54 -1.30 11.52
CA TRP A 220 -4.29 -1.91 11.93
C TRP A 220 -3.14 -0.90 11.87
N PRO A 221 -2.18 -0.98 12.81
CA PRO A 221 -0.99 -0.15 12.77
C PRO A 221 -0.05 -0.58 11.64
N ASP A 222 0.68 0.38 11.11
CA ASP A 222 1.84 0.18 10.23
C ASP A 222 3.15 0.15 11.04
N PHE A 223 4.28 -0.09 10.39
CA PHE A 223 5.61 0.00 11.00
C PHE A 223 5.94 1.40 11.52
N TRP A 224 5.34 2.44 10.95
CA TRP A 224 5.67 3.82 11.29
C TRP A 224 4.79 4.35 12.42
N HIS A 225 5.43 5.09 13.33
CA HIS A 225 4.76 5.71 14.45
C HIS A 225 5.33 7.10 14.74
N PRO A 226 4.68 7.89 15.62
CA PRO A 226 5.14 9.19 16.08
C PRO A 226 6.58 9.11 16.60
N GLY A 227 7.51 9.79 15.93
CA GLY A 227 8.95 9.75 16.24
C GLY A 227 9.80 8.94 15.27
N HIS A 228 9.21 7.97 14.56
CA HIS A 228 9.90 7.12 13.59
C HIS A 228 9.04 6.89 12.33
N THR A 229 8.79 8.00 11.61
CA THR A 229 8.09 7.99 10.32
C THR A 229 9.01 8.32 9.15
N ILE A 230 8.87 7.60 8.04
CA ILE A 230 9.51 7.91 6.76
C ILE A 230 8.60 8.73 5.83
N PHE A 231 7.38 9.04 6.27
CA PHE A 231 6.36 9.71 5.47
C PHE A 231 6.11 11.16 5.86
N HIS A 232 6.91 11.72 6.79
CA HIS A 232 6.86 13.12 7.21
C HIS A 232 5.51 13.50 7.85
N ILE A 233 4.97 12.58 8.64
CA ILE A 233 3.78 12.74 9.47
C ILE A 233 4.21 13.15 10.90
N MET A 234 4.98 14.24 10.99
CA MET A 234 5.47 14.82 12.25
C MET A 234 4.64 16.04 12.63
N GLY A 235 4.74 16.52 13.86
CA GLY A 235 3.90 17.62 14.37
C GLY A 235 4.02 18.95 13.63
N ASP A 236 5.12 19.17 12.92
CA ASP A 236 5.40 20.34 12.08
C ASP A 236 4.93 20.19 10.61
N SER A 237 4.33 19.05 10.26
CA SER A 237 3.81 18.79 8.91
C SER A 237 2.62 19.69 8.59
N LEU A 238 2.59 20.23 7.36
CA LEU A 238 1.44 20.98 6.83
C LEU A 238 0.15 20.16 6.76
N LEU A 239 0.23 18.83 6.91
CA LEU A 239 -0.92 17.93 7.01
C LEU A 239 -1.93 18.42 8.05
N TRP A 240 -1.46 18.83 9.23
CA TRP A 240 -2.30 19.24 10.35
C TRP A 240 -3.05 20.54 10.05
N GLN A 241 -2.40 21.46 9.34
CA GLN A 241 -3.05 22.68 8.88
C GLN A 241 -4.03 22.41 7.73
N LEU A 242 -3.69 21.52 6.79
CA LEU A 242 -4.55 21.16 5.66
C LEU A 242 -5.86 20.52 6.14
N LEU A 243 -5.76 19.59 7.10
CA LEU A 243 -6.91 18.90 7.65
C LEU A 243 -7.64 19.70 8.74
N ASP A 244 -7.04 20.80 9.20
CA ASP A 244 -7.50 21.57 10.37
C ASP A 244 -7.67 20.65 11.60
N MET A 245 -6.59 19.97 11.95
CA MET A 245 -6.56 19.00 13.04
C MET A 245 -5.32 19.23 13.92
N PRO A 246 -5.41 18.99 15.23
CA PRO A 246 -4.22 18.91 16.06
C PRO A 246 -3.37 17.71 15.66
N TYR A 247 -2.06 17.78 15.95
CA TYR A 247 -1.16 16.64 15.80
C TYR A 247 -1.67 15.43 16.59
N VAL A 248 -1.72 14.26 15.94
CA VAL A 248 -2.16 13.02 16.58
C VAL A 248 -0.96 12.11 16.83
N GLN A 249 -0.63 11.93 18.10
CA GLN A 249 0.44 11.03 18.53
C GLN A 249 -0.07 9.58 18.66
N MET A 250 -0.27 8.92 17.52
CA MET A 250 -0.56 7.47 17.45
C MET A 250 0.11 6.82 16.24
N PHE A 251 0.24 5.48 16.25
CA PHE A 251 0.72 4.71 15.10
C PHE A 251 0.02 5.11 13.80
N GLU A 252 0.79 5.15 12.72
CA GLU A 252 0.20 5.29 11.38
C GLU A 252 -0.62 4.04 11.07
N GLN A 253 -1.66 4.18 10.27
CA GLN A 253 -2.55 3.07 9.89
C GLN A 253 -1.98 2.33 8.68
N GLU A 254 -1.93 1.02 8.64
CA GLU A 254 -1.79 0.26 7.38
C GLU A 254 -3.17 0.03 6.76
N SER A 255 -3.32 0.28 5.45
CA SER A 255 -4.58 0.15 4.72
C SER A 255 -4.66 -1.13 3.88
N GLY A 256 -3.64 -2.00 3.93
CA GLY A 256 -3.65 -3.32 3.32
C GLY A 256 -4.72 -4.25 3.88
N GLN A 257 -5.29 -3.91 5.03
CA GLN A 257 -6.51 -4.48 5.56
C GLN A 257 -7.20 -3.49 6.49
N LEU A 258 -8.52 -3.44 6.41
CA LEU A 258 -9.38 -2.64 7.28
C LEU A 258 -10.78 -3.24 7.30
N LEU A 259 -11.49 -3.03 8.40
CA LEU A 259 -12.84 -3.55 8.59
C LEU A 259 -13.80 -2.39 8.86
N ILE A 260 -14.79 -2.18 8.00
CA ILE A 260 -15.69 -1.01 8.06
C ILE A 260 -17.16 -1.43 7.87
N ASP A 261 -18.03 -1.00 8.79
CA ASP A 261 -19.49 -0.96 8.60
C ASP A 261 -19.86 0.33 7.85
N ARG A 262 -20.08 0.20 6.54
CA ARG A 262 -20.35 1.32 5.63
C ARG A 262 -21.68 2.02 5.93
N ARG A 263 -22.64 1.30 6.51
CA ARG A 263 -23.94 1.88 6.92
C ARG A 263 -23.78 2.86 8.08
N ARG A 264 -22.85 2.59 8.99
CA ARG A 264 -22.55 3.44 10.15
C ARG A 264 -21.60 4.61 9.83
N HIS A 265 -20.86 4.51 8.73
CA HIS A 265 -19.71 5.37 8.44
C HIS A 265 -19.82 6.10 7.09
N ALA A 266 -21.03 6.46 6.66
CA ALA A 266 -21.23 7.19 5.41
C ALA A 266 -20.44 8.51 5.38
N ALA A 267 -20.53 9.33 6.42
CA ALA A 267 -19.83 10.62 6.50
C ALA A 267 -18.29 10.49 6.51
N PRO A 268 -17.66 9.64 7.33
CA PRO A 268 -16.22 9.40 7.22
C PRO A 268 -15.80 8.85 5.84
N MET A 269 -16.60 7.96 5.23
CA MET A 269 -16.29 7.44 3.90
C MET A 269 -16.37 8.52 2.81
N GLU A 270 -17.33 9.45 2.88
CA GLU A 270 -17.36 10.64 2.00
C GLU A 270 -16.11 11.49 2.16
N LEU A 271 -15.65 11.67 3.40
CA LEU A 271 -14.47 12.48 3.67
C LEU A 271 -13.19 11.81 3.13
N VAL A 272 -13.05 10.48 3.26
CA VAL A 272 -11.95 9.71 2.64
C VAL A 272 -12.01 9.82 1.11
N ASN A 273 -13.20 9.72 0.54
CA ASN A 273 -13.43 9.87 -0.90
C ASN A 273 -13.00 11.27 -1.37
N PHE A 274 -13.40 12.33 -0.66
CA PHE A 274 -12.96 13.70 -0.91
C PHE A 274 -11.43 13.83 -0.83
N TYR A 275 -10.80 13.32 0.23
CA TYR A 275 -9.33 13.37 0.36
C TYR A 275 -8.61 12.73 -0.83
N SER A 276 -9.11 11.59 -1.32
CA SER A 276 -8.48 10.84 -2.41
C SER A 276 -8.72 11.46 -3.79
N PHE A 277 -9.87 12.07 -4.01
CA PHE A 277 -10.33 12.49 -5.35
C PHE A 277 -10.39 14.01 -5.54
N HIS A 278 -10.06 14.81 -4.53
CA HIS A 278 -9.92 16.26 -4.64
C HIS A 278 -8.81 16.62 -5.65
N SER A 279 -9.09 17.64 -6.47
CA SER A 279 -8.15 18.21 -7.42
C SER A 279 -8.07 19.72 -7.20
N PRO A 280 -6.88 20.29 -6.93
CA PRO A 280 -5.56 19.65 -6.91
C PRO A 280 -5.33 18.69 -5.74
N ASN A 281 -4.53 17.64 -5.93
CA ASN A 281 -4.22 16.69 -4.85
C ASN A 281 -3.08 17.23 -3.96
N HIS A 282 -3.44 17.92 -2.88
CA HIS A 282 -2.48 18.49 -1.94
C HIS A 282 -1.60 17.42 -1.25
N PHE A 283 -2.14 16.23 -0.96
CA PHE A 283 -1.37 15.15 -0.35
C PHE A 283 -0.20 14.71 -1.23
N GLU A 284 -0.43 14.59 -2.54
CA GLU A 284 0.63 14.22 -3.50
C GLU A 284 1.58 15.37 -3.80
N GLN A 285 1.08 16.59 -3.96
CA GLN A 285 1.87 17.78 -4.29
C GLN A 285 2.81 18.19 -3.16
N LEU A 286 2.29 18.22 -1.93
CA LEU A 286 3.03 18.58 -0.71
C LEU A 286 3.65 17.36 -0.02
N LYS A 287 3.40 16.15 -0.53
CA LYS A 287 3.95 14.87 -0.01
C LYS A 287 3.61 14.61 1.47
N LEU A 288 2.37 14.93 1.87
CA LEU A 288 1.92 14.95 3.26
C LEU A 288 1.54 13.57 3.82
N VAL A 289 1.11 12.65 2.96
CA VAL A 289 0.87 11.24 3.29
C VAL A 289 1.37 10.36 2.15
N TYR A 290 1.49 9.05 2.40
CA TYR A 290 1.88 8.09 1.37
C TYR A 290 0.66 7.28 0.91
N GLY A 291 0.11 7.64 -0.25
CA GLY A 291 -1.06 6.96 -0.81
C GLY A 291 -2.30 7.15 0.05
N ASP A 292 -3.09 6.09 0.17
CA ASP A 292 -4.37 6.05 0.90
C ASP A 292 -4.23 5.68 2.39
N LYS A 293 -3.05 5.19 2.76
CA LYS A 293 -2.69 4.57 4.04
C LYS A 293 -3.39 5.17 5.28
N ASP A 294 -3.15 6.45 5.57
CA ASP A 294 -3.70 7.13 6.76
C ASP A 294 -5.00 7.92 6.50
N LEU A 295 -5.49 7.97 5.25
CA LEU A 295 -6.66 8.80 4.91
C LEU A 295 -7.91 8.35 5.69
N PHE A 296 -8.09 7.04 5.87
CA PHE A 296 -9.18 6.47 6.67
C PHE A 296 -9.09 6.92 8.13
N ARG A 297 -7.96 6.70 8.80
CA ARG A 297 -7.74 7.13 10.18
C ARG A 297 -8.02 8.62 10.37
N TYR A 298 -7.55 9.47 9.46
CA TYR A 298 -7.76 10.92 9.59
C TYR A 298 -9.21 11.34 9.42
N ALA A 299 -9.95 10.73 8.49
CA ALA A 299 -11.37 11.04 8.35
C ALA A 299 -12.16 10.69 9.62
N TRP A 300 -11.84 9.56 10.28
CA TRP A 300 -12.48 9.17 11.53
C TRP A 300 -12.14 10.13 12.67
N ILE A 301 -10.86 10.49 12.82
CA ILE A 301 -10.44 11.42 13.89
C ILE A 301 -11.01 12.83 13.65
N LYS A 302 -11.00 13.32 12.40
CA LYS A 302 -11.54 14.66 12.07
C LYS A 302 -13.01 14.80 12.46
N LEU A 303 -13.77 13.71 12.32
CA LEU A 303 -15.21 13.68 12.58
C LEU A 303 -15.57 13.17 13.98
N ASP A 304 -14.57 12.94 14.85
CA ASP A 304 -14.77 12.38 16.19
C ASP A 304 -15.62 11.09 16.19
N VAL A 305 -15.42 10.24 15.18
CA VAL A 305 -16.13 8.98 15.03
C VAL A 305 -15.30 7.85 15.64
N PRO A 306 -15.87 7.04 16.55
CA PRO A 306 -15.11 5.98 17.21
C PRO A 306 -14.66 4.90 16.22
N PHE A 307 -13.40 4.50 16.33
CA PHE A 307 -12.82 3.32 15.67
C PHE A 307 -11.91 2.59 16.65
N TYR A 308 -11.59 1.33 16.35
CA TYR A 308 -10.62 0.57 17.12
C TYR A 308 -9.32 0.44 16.31
N MET A 309 -8.24 1.01 16.84
CA MET A 309 -6.88 0.73 16.35
C MET A 309 -6.35 -0.49 17.09
N VAL A 310 -5.94 -1.53 16.35
CA VAL A 310 -5.26 -2.69 16.93
C VAL A 310 -4.03 -2.25 17.70
N GLN A 311 -3.91 -2.78 18.92
CA GLN A 311 -2.94 -2.31 19.90
C GLN A 311 -1.58 -2.98 19.76
N ALA A 312 -1.52 -4.23 19.32
CA ALA A 312 -0.26 -4.92 19.11
C ALA A 312 0.53 -4.28 17.95
N PRO A 313 1.77 -3.83 18.17
CA PRO A 313 2.63 -3.35 17.08
C PRO A 313 2.83 -4.43 16.02
N PRO A 314 3.05 -4.06 14.74
CA PRO A 314 3.35 -5.05 13.73
C PRO A 314 4.67 -5.80 14.03
N ALA A 315 4.71 -7.07 13.67
CA ALA A 315 5.94 -7.85 13.63
C ALA A 315 6.44 -7.97 12.18
N VAL A 316 7.60 -8.60 11.97
CA VAL A 316 8.19 -8.75 10.63
C VAL A 316 8.58 -10.20 10.39
N ALA A 317 7.99 -10.82 9.37
CA ALA A 317 8.39 -12.14 8.89
C ALA A 317 9.42 -12.00 7.77
N GLY A 318 10.41 -12.88 7.78
CA GLY A 318 11.54 -12.79 6.87
C GLY A 318 12.43 -14.02 6.84
N LYS A 319 13.48 -13.92 6.02
CA LYS A 319 14.47 -14.97 5.80
C LYS A 319 15.77 -14.60 6.49
N VAL A 320 16.44 -15.59 7.06
CA VAL A 320 17.81 -15.48 7.56
C VAL A 320 18.75 -16.20 6.60
N VAL A 321 19.81 -15.52 6.17
CA VAL A 321 20.90 -16.08 5.34
C VAL A 321 22.21 -15.60 5.95
N ASN A 322 23.12 -16.52 6.29
CA ASN A 322 24.40 -16.20 6.96
C ASN A 322 24.22 -15.27 8.18
N GLU A 323 23.27 -15.58 9.07
CA GLU A 323 22.92 -14.77 10.25
C GLU A 323 22.32 -13.37 9.95
N SER A 324 22.28 -12.96 8.68
CA SER A 324 21.65 -11.73 8.23
C SER A 324 20.16 -11.96 8.03
N PHE A 325 19.33 -11.26 8.82
CA PHE A 325 17.88 -11.27 8.63
C PHE A 325 17.47 -10.26 7.54
N CYS A 326 16.49 -10.65 6.73
CA CYS A 326 15.78 -9.76 5.81
C CYS A 326 14.27 -9.94 5.97
N GLY A 327 13.63 -9.00 6.67
CA GLY A 327 12.19 -8.94 6.78
C GLY A 327 11.54 -8.44 5.49
N MET A 328 10.50 -9.15 5.03
CA MET A 328 9.86 -8.90 3.73
C MET A 328 8.34 -8.91 3.81
N THR A 329 7.78 -9.26 4.97
CA THR A 329 6.35 -9.40 5.22
C THR A 329 6.01 -8.74 6.55
N MET A 330 5.09 -7.79 6.53
CA MET A 330 4.49 -7.22 7.73
C MET A 330 3.53 -8.25 8.35
N VAL A 331 3.69 -8.47 9.65
CA VAL A 331 2.84 -9.37 10.43
C VAL A 331 1.98 -8.53 11.34
N GLN A 332 0.66 -8.70 11.25
CA GLN A 332 -0.30 -7.91 12.00
C GLN A 332 -1.23 -8.81 12.80
N HIS A 333 -1.69 -8.29 13.93
CA HIS A 333 -2.32 -9.08 14.97
C HIS A 333 -3.82 -8.79 15.09
N ASP A 334 -4.55 -9.63 15.79
CA ASP A 334 -5.90 -9.30 16.26
C ASP A 334 -5.86 -8.45 17.55
N ALA A 335 -7.03 -8.16 18.11
CA ALA A 335 -7.18 -7.39 19.35
C ALA A 335 -6.61 -8.10 20.59
N GLU A 336 -6.42 -9.42 20.52
CA GLU A 336 -5.85 -10.25 21.58
C GLU A 336 -4.32 -10.36 21.46
N GLY A 337 -3.73 -9.83 20.38
CA GLY A 337 -2.29 -9.86 20.13
C GLY A 337 -1.82 -11.13 19.40
N ASN A 338 -2.72 -11.98 18.92
CA ASN A 338 -2.34 -13.14 18.11
C ASN A 338 -2.10 -12.73 16.66
N VAL A 339 -1.15 -13.35 15.98
CA VAL A 339 -0.92 -13.12 14.55
C VAL A 339 -2.18 -13.43 13.77
N LEU A 340 -2.59 -12.49 12.92
CA LEU A 340 -3.79 -12.63 12.08
C LEU A 340 -3.48 -12.45 10.59
N PHE A 341 -2.67 -11.46 10.22
CA PHE A 341 -2.42 -11.11 8.82
C PHE A 341 -0.92 -11.13 8.48
N LEU A 342 -0.61 -11.60 7.27
CA LEU A 342 0.73 -11.62 6.68
C LEU A 342 0.69 -10.85 5.36
N HIS A 343 1.15 -9.61 5.38
CA HIS A 343 1.14 -8.69 4.24
C HIS A 343 2.53 -8.63 3.58
N ARG A 344 2.68 -9.09 2.33
CA ARG A 344 3.97 -9.09 1.62
C ARG A 344 4.32 -7.72 1.06
N ASN A 345 5.04 -6.90 1.83
CA ASN A 345 5.51 -5.57 1.39
C ASN A 345 6.55 -5.65 0.26
N SER A 346 7.25 -6.77 0.13
CA SER A 346 8.24 -7.03 -0.93
C SER A 346 8.18 -8.48 -1.38
N ASN A 347 8.82 -8.79 -2.51
CA ASN A 347 8.92 -10.16 -3.04
C ASN A 347 7.52 -10.85 -3.15
N LYS A 348 6.62 -10.14 -3.83
CA LYS A 348 5.24 -10.56 -4.13
C LYS A 348 5.24 -11.88 -4.92
N LEU A 349 4.19 -12.68 -4.73
CA LEU A 349 4.03 -13.96 -5.41
C LEU A 349 3.70 -13.74 -6.88
N THR A 350 4.50 -14.34 -7.76
CA THR A 350 4.35 -14.26 -9.20
C THR A 350 3.95 -15.59 -9.82
N GLY A 351 4.15 -16.71 -9.11
CA GLY A 351 4.02 -18.06 -9.62
C GLY A 351 5.09 -18.43 -10.65
N LYS A 352 6.13 -17.60 -10.81
CA LYS A 352 7.15 -17.73 -11.86
C LYS A 352 8.55 -17.51 -11.28
N VAL A 353 9.52 -18.22 -11.84
CA VAL A 353 10.92 -18.05 -11.45
C VAL A 353 11.36 -16.63 -11.81
N LYS A 354 11.86 -15.89 -10.82
CA LYS A 354 12.40 -14.54 -11.07
C LYS A 354 13.67 -14.61 -11.86
N ARG A 355 13.69 -13.89 -12.97
CA ARG A 355 14.81 -13.85 -13.92
C ARG A 355 15.25 -12.42 -14.18
N GLN A 356 16.51 -12.25 -14.53
CA GLN A 356 17.04 -10.93 -14.91
C GLN A 356 16.30 -10.39 -16.13
N GLU A 357 15.93 -9.10 -16.09
CA GLU A 357 15.41 -8.42 -17.28
C GLU A 357 16.56 -8.18 -18.26
N ILE A 358 16.48 -8.80 -19.43
CA ILE A 358 17.45 -8.62 -20.50
C ILE A 358 16.82 -7.77 -21.61
N HIS A 359 17.42 -6.61 -21.89
CA HIS A 359 17.12 -5.85 -23.10
C HIS A 359 17.76 -6.54 -24.31
N TYR A 360 17.12 -7.60 -24.79
CA TYR A 360 17.64 -8.49 -25.84
C TYR A 360 18.18 -7.74 -27.07
N LYS A 361 17.50 -6.68 -27.51
CA LYS A 361 17.95 -5.86 -28.67
C LYS A 361 19.23 -5.07 -28.39
N PHE A 362 19.40 -4.59 -27.16
CA PHE A 362 20.63 -3.91 -26.75
C PHE A 362 21.77 -4.92 -26.62
N GLU A 363 21.53 -6.05 -25.94
CA GLU A 363 22.55 -7.08 -25.74
C GLU A 363 22.97 -7.71 -27.08
N ALA A 364 22.04 -8.02 -27.96
CA ALA A 364 22.33 -8.52 -29.31
C ALA A 364 23.20 -7.55 -30.13
N ARG A 365 22.94 -6.23 -30.04
CA ARG A 365 23.78 -5.21 -30.68
C ARG A 365 25.18 -5.16 -30.11
N LYS A 366 25.30 -5.30 -28.79
CA LYS A 366 26.58 -5.35 -28.09
C LYS A 366 27.38 -6.59 -28.51
N GLN A 367 26.76 -7.77 -28.50
CA GLN A 367 27.39 -9.03 -28.92
C GLN A 367 27.80 -9.01 -30.40
N ALA A 368 26.94 -8.53 -31.29
CA ALA A 368 27.25 -8.40 -32.72
C ALA A 368 28.43 -7.44 -32.96
N ARG A 369 28.50 -6.34 -32.19
CA ARG A 369 29.62 -5.40 -32.24
C ARG A 369 30.93 -6.04 -31.75
N LEU A 370 30.88 -6.83 -30.67
CA LEU A 370 32.05 -7.53 -30.15
C LEU A 370 32.60 -8.55 -31.16
N LYS A 371 31.75 -9.37 -31.77
CA LYS A 371 32.15 -10.32 -32.83
C LYS A 371 32.80 -9.64 -34.04
N ARG A 372 32.28 -8.49 -34.46
CA ARG A 372 32.89 -7.69 -35.54
C ARG A 372 34.27 -7.16 -35.16
N LEU A 373 34.44 -6.70 -33.92
CA LEU A 373 35.73 -6.24 -33.42
C LEU A 373 36.76 -7.37 -33.39
N GLU A 374 36.36 -8.58 -32.98
CA GLU A 374 37.20 -9.79 -33.05
C GLU A 374 37.59 -10.16 -34.48
N GLN A 375 36.71 -9.90 -35.45
CA GLN A 375 36.95 -10.13 -36.87
C GLN A 375 37.71 -8.98 -37.56
N GLY A 376 38.12 -7.94 -36.83
CA GLY A 376 38.85 -6.79 -37.38
C GLY A 376 37.98 -5.87 -38.28
N LEU A 377 36.66 -5.96 -38.19
CA LEU A 377 35.71 -5.18 -38.98
C LEU A 377 35.28 -3.91 -38.22
N PRO A 378 35.79 -2.71 -38.56
CA PRO A 378 35.33 -1.47 -37.92
C PRO A 378 33.87 -1.15 -38.31
N GLY A 379 33.11 -0.56 -37.38
CA GLY A 379 31.76 -0.04 -37.63
C GLY A 379 30.64 -0.64 -36.76
N LEU A 380 29.42 -0.15 -36.98
CA LEU A 380 28.21 -0.64 -36.30
C LEU A 380 27.72 -1.94 -36.96
N PRO A 381 27.19 -2.90 -36.19
CA PRO A 381 26.63 -4.13 -36.75
C PRO A 381 25.39 -3.84 -37.60
N GLY A 382 25.27 -4.55 -38.72
CA GLY A 382 24.11 -4.54 -39.61
C GLY A 382 22.88 -5.20 -38.97
N LYS A 383 21.71 -5.01 -39.59
CA LYS A 383 20.44 -5.55 -39.06
C LYS A 383 20.43 -7.07 -38.96
N GLU A 384 21.05 -7.77 -39.93
CA GLU A 384 21.11 -9.23 -39.97
C GLU A 384 22.00 -9.80 -38.86
N GLU A 385 23.16 -9.17 -38.61
CA GLU A 385 24.07 -9.56 -37.53
C GLU A 385 23.39 -9.42 -36.16
N VAL A 386 22.67 -8.31 -35.94
CA VAL A 386 21.89 -8.11 -34.72
C VAL A 386 20.74 -9.13 -34.61
N GLN A 387 20.08 -9.48 -35.72
CA GLN A 387 19.03 -10.50 -35.70
C GLN A 387 19.58 -11.91 -35.42
N ALA A 388 20.77 -12.25 -35.92
CA ALA A 388 21.41 -13.52 -35.62
C ALA A 388 21.69 -13.65 -34.12
N GLU A 389 22.27 -12.61 -33.49
CA GLU A 389 22.50 -12.60 -32.04
C GLU A 389 21.20 -12.62 -31.24
N LEU A 390 20.15 -11.93 -31.69
CA LEU A 390 18.83 -11.99 -31.05
C LEU A 390 18.28 -13.41 -31.00
N ARG A 391 18.39 -14.17 -32.11
CA ARG A 391 17.95 -15.57 -32.16
C ARG A 391 18.73 -16.43 -31.17
N ILE A 392 20.04 -16.23 -31.06
CA ILE A 392 20.91 -16.95 -30.12
C ILE A 392 20.50 -16.62 -28.67
N LEU A 393 20.34 -15.35 -28.33
CA LEU A 393 19.98 -14.93 -26.99
C LEU A 393 18.59 -15.45 -26.55
N HIS A 394 17.66 -15.67 -27.48
CA HIS A 394 16.36 -16.25 -27.17
C HIS A 394 16.37 -17.78 -26.96
N GLN A 395 17.47 -18.48 -27.26
CA GLN A 395 17.58 -19.93 -27.02
C GLN A 395 17.76 -20.29 -25.55
N THR A 396 18.32 -19.37 -24.74
CA THR A 396 18.54 -19.58 -23.32
C THR A 396 17.72 -18.59 -22.50
N PRO A 397 16.99 -19.05 -21.47
CA PRO A 397 16.27 -18.13 -20.61
C PRO A 397 17.26 -17.27 -19.82
N PRO A 398 16.89 -16.03 -19.45
CA PRO A 398 17.76 -15.20 -18.63
C PRO A 398 18.14 -15.89 -17.31
N PRO A 399 19.31 -15.56 -16.73
CA PRO A 399 19.71 -16.08 -15.43
C PRO A 399 18.63 -15.83 -14.36
N THR A 400 18.48 -16.78 -13.44
CA THR A 400 17.59 -16.60 -12.30
C THR A 400 18.17 -15.57 -11.34
N LEU A 401 17.31 -14.77 -10.71
CA LEU A 401 17.72 -13.78 -9.70
C LEU A 401 17.93 -14.40 -8.32
N GLU A 402 17.30 -15.54 -8.09
CA GLU A 402 17.32 -16.28 -6.82
C GLU A 402 17.69 -17.74 -7.12
N ALA A 403 18.28 -18.41 -6.13
CA ALA A 403 18.57 -19.84 -6.22
C ALA A 403 17.26 -20.63 -6.18
N PRO A 404 17.16 -21.77 -6.91
CA PRO A 404 16.00 -22.66 -6.80
C PRO A 404 15.82 -23.17 -5.37
N GLU A 405 14.59 -23.20 -4.90
CA GLU A 405 14.24 -23.80 -3.61
C GLU A 405 14.17 -25.34 -3.73
N PRO A 406 14.47 -26.10 -2.65
CA PRO A 406 14.46 -27.57 -2.68
C PRO A 406 13.12 -28.21 -3.08
N ASP A 407 12.02 -27.47 -2.87
CA ASP A 407 10.66 -27.89 -3.23
C ASP A 407 10.29 -27.65 -4.70
N ASN A 408 11.23 -27.09 -5.49
CA ASN A 408 11.07 -26.74 -6.90
C ASN A 408 9.91 -25.77 -7.19
N LEU A 409 9.39 -25.07 -6.17
CA LEU A 409 8.41 -24.02 -6.39
C LEU A 409 9.09 -22.74 -6.91
N PRO A 410 8.43 -21.99 -7.79
CA PRO A 410 9.07 -20.91 -8.54
C PRO A 410 9.37 -19.65 -7.73
N ASP A 411 8.45 -19.25 -6.84
CA ASP A 411 8.70 -18.17 -5.89
C ASP A 411 9.54 -18.71 -4.71
N PRO A 412 10.42 -17.91 -4.08
CA PRO A 412 11.25 -18.36 -2.96
C PRO A 412 10.45 -18.53 -1.66
N ALA A 413 10.95 -19.38 -0.75
CA ALA A 413 10.49 -19.41 0.63
C ALA A 413 11.10 -18.22 1.39
N MET A 414 10.24 -17.44 2.05
CA MET A 414 10.59 -16.18 2.68
C MET A 414 10.32 -16.16 4.18
N TRP A 415 9.48 -17.05 4.70
CA TRP A 415 9.08 -17.06 6.10
C TRP A 415 9.86 -18.14 6.84
N THR A 416 11.09 -17.79 7.26
CA THR A 416 11.87 -18.69 8.14
C THR A 416 11.85 -18.21 9.58
N HIS A 417 11.81 -16.90 9.81
CA HIS A 417 11.77 -16.31 11.15
C HIS A 417 10.70 -15.22 11.24
N LEU A 418 10.16 -15.05 12.44
CA LEU A 418 9.30 -13.94 12.82
C LEU A 418 10.03 -13.09 13.86
N LEU A 419 10.20 -11.80 13.55
CA LEU A 419 10.79 -10.78 14.43
C LEU A 419 9.69 -9.97 15.10
N SER A 420 9.60 -10.05 16.43
CA SER A 420 8.52 -9.45 17.23
C SER A 420 9.08 -8.56 18.33
N LEU A 421 8.35 -7.50 18.70
CA LEU A 421 8.70 -6.67 19.86
C LEU A 421 8.56 -7.49 21.14
N ARG A 422 9.54 -7.43 22.04
CA ARG A 422 9.48 -8.07 23.35
C ARG A 422 8.37 -7.43 24.18
N ASN A 423 7.65 -8.26 24.94
CA ASN A 423 6.63 -7.79 25.88
C ASN A 423 7.21 -6.92 27.02
N THR A 424 8.51 -7.04 27.30
CA THR A 424 9.25 -6.22 28.27
C THR A 424 9.68 -4.86 27.73
N SER A 425 9.61 -4.63 26.41
CA SER A 425 10.02 -3.37 25.79
C SER A 425 8.86 -2.39 25.69
N HIS A 426 9.15 -1.10 25.78
CA HIS A 426 8.12 -0.08 25.63
C HIS A 426 7.79 0.11 24.15
N ARG A 427 6.55 0.54 23.86
CA ARG A 427 6.15 0.88 22.49
C ARG A 427 6.97 2.03 21.89
N SER A 428 7.55 2.90 22.72
CA SER A 428 8.47 3.95 22.27
C SER A 428 9.76 3.40 21.67
N ASP A 429 10.13 2.17 22.03
CA ASP A 429 11.37 1.52 21.60
C ASP A 429 11.17 0.73 20.29
N TYR A 430 9.92 0.60 19.85
CA TYR A 430 9.56 -0.09 18.63
C TYR A 430 10.10 0.66 17.41
N ARG A 431 11.08 0.07 16.72
CA ARG A 431 11.68 0.71 15.54
C ARG A 431 12.03 -0.28 14.44
N ILE A 432 11.15 -0.41 13.47
CA ILE A 432 11.44 -1.14 12.23
C ILE A 432 12.27 -0.25 11.30
N ARG A 433 13.44 -0.73 10.90
CA ARG A 433 14.30 -0.02 9.93
C ARG A 433 14.10 -0.59 8.55
N SER A 434 14.51 0.17 7.55
CA SER A 434 14.51 -0.27 6.16
C SER A 434 15.94 -0.16 5.64
N TYR A 435 16.52 -1.26 5.15
CA TYR A 435 17.96 -1.35 4.82
C TYR A 435 18.24 -2.27 3.61
N SER A 436 19.47 -2.21 3.10
CA SER A 436 20.03 -3.20 2.16
C SER A 436 20.89 -4.19 2.94
N ALA A 437 20.79 -5.48 2.61
CA ALA A 437 21.48 -6.57 3.30
C ALA A 437 22.51 -7.27 2.40
N GLU A 438 23.15 -6.54 1.49
CA GLU A 438 24.26 -7.06 0.68
C GLU A 438 25.43 -7.56 1.59
N PRO A 439 26.14 -8.64 1.21
CA PRO A 439 25.91 -9.48 0.03
C PRO A 439 24.89 -10.62 0.23
N ASP A 440 24.39 -10.84 1.46
CA ASP A 440 23.53 -11.98 1.81
C ASP A 440 22.18 -11.95 1.08
N PHE A 441 21.70 -10.75 0.78
CA PHE A 441 20.54 -10.52 -0.07
C PHE A 441 20.90 -9.62 -1.26
N PRO A 442 20.22 -9.79 -2.41
CA PRO A 442 20.45 -8.95 -3.57
C PRO A 442 20.23 -7.46 -3.30
N LYS A 443 21.01 -6.59 -3.93
CA LYS A 443 20.90 -5.12 -3.80
C LYS A 443 19.50 -4.54 -3.98
N TRP A 444 18.70 -5.16 -4.85
CA TRP A 444 17.33 -4.71 -5.15
C TRP A 444 16.33 -5.11 -4.05
N GLN A 445 16.66 -6.09 -3.20
CA GLN A 445 15.80 -6.55 -2.13
C GLN A 445 15.89 -5.58 -0.95
N ARG A 446 14.79 -4.89 -0.69
CA ARG A 446 14.65 -4.04 0.49
C ARG A 446 14.28 -4.90 1.69
N CYS A 447 15.04 -4.79 2.77
CA CYS A 447 14.79 -5.52 4.01
C CYS A 447 14.17 -4.59 5.06
N TYR A 448 13.31 -5.15 5.91
CA TYR A 448 12.67 -4.49 7.04
C TYR A 448 13.04 -5.17 8.36
N GLY A 449 13.09 -4.40 9.45
CA GLY A 449 13.40 -4.89 10.79
C GLY A 449 14.85 -4.59 11.19
N GLU A 450 15.53 -5.58 11.74
CA GLU A 450 16.93 -5.49 12.17
C GLU A 450 17.75 -6.60 11.50
N ARG A 451 18.94 -6.26 10.97
CA ARG A 451 19.80 -7.23 10.28
C ARG A 451 20.34 -8.29 11.25
N ASN A 452 20.84 -7.86 12.40
CA ASN A 452 21.44 -8.71 13.43
C ASN A 452 20.42 -8.96 14.54
N VAL A 453 19.53 -9.91 14.30
CA VAL A 453 18.40 -10.17 15.22
C VAL A 453 18.81 -10.77 16.56
N ASN A 454 19.96 -11.46 16.61
CA ASN A 454 20.46 -12.10 17.84
C ASN A 454 20.95 -11.09 18.89
N GLU A 455 21.30 -9.87 18.46
CA GLU A 455 21.82 -8.80 19.32
C GLU A 455 20.73 -7.77 19.67
N SER A 456 19.48 -8.03 19.28
CA SER A 456 18.39 -7.08 19.47
C SER A 456 17.98 -6.95 20.94
N GLU A 457 18.09 -5.73 21.47
CA GLU A 457 17.64 -5.38 22.82
C GLU A 457 16.12 -5.46 22.95
N HIS A 458 15.39 -4.99 21.92
CA HIS A 458 13.94 -4.79 22.00
C HIS A 458 13.13 -5.82 21.21
N PHE A 459 13.74 -6.52 20.25
CA PHE A 459 13.08 -7.55 19.47
C PHE A 459 13.59 -8.93 19.83
N TYR A 460 12.73 -9.93 19.59
CA TYR A 460 13.10 -11.33 19.64
C TYR A 460 12.67 -12.02 18.35
N THR A 461 13.37 -13.09 18.01
CA THR A 461 13.00 -13.96 16.89
C THR A 461 12.39 -15.25 17.39
N GLN A 462 11.46 -15.77 16.61
CA GLN A 462 11.05 -17.17 16.69
C GLN A 462 11.17 -17.84 15.32
N ASP A 463 11.35 -19.15 15.33
CA ASP A 463 11.26 -19.94 14.12
C ASP A 463 9.82 -19.95 13.61
N PHE A 464 9.67 -19.67 12.32
CA PHE A 464 8.35 -19.67 11.67
C PHE A 464 7.77 -21.09 11.61
N ALA A 465 8.63 -22.12 11.63
CA ALA A 465 8.25 -23.52 11.65
C ALA A 465 7.42 -23.91 12.89
N ASP A 466 7.64 -23.22 14.01
CA ASP A 466 6.95 -23.48 15.28
C ASP A 466 5.54 -22.85 15.35
N LEU A 467 5.17 -22.03 14.37
CA LEU A 467 3.85 -21.42 14.30
C LEU A 467 2.82 -22.42 13.79
N SER A 468 1.59 -22.33 14.32
CA SER A 468 0.47 -23.21 13.92
C SER A 468 0.08 -23.11 12.45
N PHE A 469 0.53 -22.08 11.75
CA PHE A 469 0.28 -21.80 10.34
C PHE A 469 1.58 -21.84 9.49
N SER A 470 2.62 -22.53 9.96
CA SER A 470 3.92 -22.62 9.27
C SER A 470 3.84 -23.15 7.83
N GLY A 471 2.85 -24.02 7.54
CA GLY A 471 2.61 -24.55 6.18
C GLY A 471 1.97 -23.57 5.18
N LEU A 472 1.49 -22.42 5.65
CA LEU A 472 0.72 -21.47 4.81
C LEU A 472 1.55 -20.95 3.62
N GLU A 473 2.85 -20.69 3.81
CA GLU A 473 3.70 -20.19 2.72
C GLU A 473 3.77 -21.17 1.55
N THR A 474 3.96 -22.45 1.84
CA THR A 474 4.05 -23.51 0.83
C THR A 474 2.76 -23.59 0.01
N HIS A 475 1.59 -23.47 0.67
CA HIS A 475 0.31 -23.42 -0.02
C HIS A 475 0.23 -22.21 -0.95
N LEU A 476 0.58 -21.02 -0.47
CA LEU A 476 0.52 -19.79 -1.25
C LEU A 476 1.43 -19.84 -2.48
N ARG A 477 2.68 -20.27 -2.33
CA ARG A 477 3.64 -20.43 -3.44
C ARG A 477 3.12 -21.43 -4.48
N ARG A 478 2.55 -22.56 -4.04
CA ARG A 478 1.93 -23.55 -4.92
C ARG A 478 0.72 -22.98 -5.66
N PHE A 479 -0.17 -22.28 -4.96
CA PHE A 479 -1.36 -21.70 -5.58
C PHE A 479 -1.00 -20.58 -6.57
N ALA A 480 -0.01 -19.74 -6.26
CA ALA A 480 0.50 -18.72 -7.18
C ALA A 480 1.03 -19.34 -8.47
N MET A 481 1.81 -20.43 -8.37
CA MET A 481 2.29 -21.19 -9.52
C MET A 481 1.14 -21.72 -10.39
N VAL A 482 0.12 -22.33 -9.76
CA VAL A 482 -1.06 -22.82 -10.50
C VAL A 482 -1.81 -21.67 -11.18
N GLY A 483 -1.98 -20.54 -10.50
CA GLY A 483 -2.61 -19.35 -11.09
C GLY A 483 -1.85 -18.82 -12.30
N ALA A 484 -0.51 -18.78 -12.22
CA ALA A 484 0.36 -18.37 -13.32
C ALA A 484 0.28 -19.34 -14.51
N GLN A 485 0.28 -20.65 -14.27
CA GLN A 485 0.13 -21.67 -15.32
C GLN A 485 -1.23 -21.57 -16.01
N LYS A 486 -2.32 -21.36 -15.26
CA LYS A 486 -3.64 -21.13 -15.84
C LYS A 486 -3.67 -19.89 -16.71
N LEU A 487 -3.03 -18.79 -16.27
CA LEU A 487 -2.95 -17.57 -17.07
C LEU A 487 -2.24 -17.83 -18.41
N GLU A 488 -1.16 -18.60 -18.41
CA GLU A 488 -0.44 -18.97 -19.65
C GLU A 488 -1.33 -19.77 -20.62
N VAL A 489 -2.17 -20.68 -20.10
CA VAL A 489 -3.14 -21.42 -20.92
C VAL A 489 -4.18 -20.48 -21.55
N HIS A 490 -4.72 -19.53 -20.77
CA HIS A 490 -5.65 -18.52 -21.29
C HIS A 490 -5.00 -17.64 -22.36
N GLN A 491 -3.74 -17.25 -22.14
CA GLN A 491 -2.96 -16.44 -23.09
C GLN A 491 -2.63 -17.18 -24.39
N ALA A 492 -2.42 -18.49 -24.33
CA ALA A 492 -2.20 -19.30 -25.53
C ALA A 492 -3.49 -19.51 -26.34
N SER A 493 -4.66 -19.30 -25.72
CA SER A 493 -5.99 -19.51 -26.32
C SER A 493 -6.64 -18.23 -26.84
N THR A 494 -6.04 -17.07 -26.57
CA THR A 494 -6.53 -15.72 -26.96
C THR A 494 -5.65 -15.17 -28.08
#